data_AF-A0A920H0T0-F1
#
_entry.id   AF-A0A920H0T0-F1
#
_cell.length_a   1.000
_cell.length_b   1.000
_cell.length_c   1.000
_cell.angle_alpha   90.00
_cell.angle_beta   90.00
_cell.angle_gamma   90.00
#
_symmetry.space_group_name_H-M   'P 1'
#
loop_
_entity.id
_entity.type
_entity.pdbx_description
1 polymer ?
#
loop_
_entity_poly.entity_id
_entity_poly.type
_entity_poly.pdbx_seq_one_letter_code
_entity_poly.pdbx_strand_id
1 'polypeptide(L)'
;MAYGDNGGAIGYLVGEENQGLACMFTMMNEARLKVGLQGLGASEGAYQKAVAYARERVQGGVPIIEHADVKRMLLTMRALNEAMRALAYSEAVTMDLAHAGSEETREASQRRIDLMIPVIKGWLTELGMEVTSLGVQVHGGMGYVEETGAAQYLRDVRITPIYEGTNGIQAADLLNRKLGRDGGATMEAMQAEIREVAAKLQGHSDARLHTIGVCLAASLADHVETTQGLLATLGDDRFTALGGPLIT
;
A
#
# COMPACT_ATOMS: atom_id res chain seq x y z
N MET A 1 24.35 -25.60 16.50
CA MET A 1 23.71 -26.49 15.52
C MET A 1 23.99 -25.88 14.15
N ALA A 2 24.96 -26.40 13.40
CA ALA A 2 25.22 -25.95 12.04
C ALA A 2 24.47 -26.87 11.08
N TYR A 3 23.66 -26.28 10.19
CA TYR A 3 22.97 -27.02 9.15
C TYR A 3 23.99 -27.46 8.09
N GLY A 4 24.12 -28.76 7.82
CA GLY A 4 24.87 -29.27 6.67
C GLY A 4 26.12 -30.11 6.95
N ASP A 5 26.56 -30.26 8.21
CA ASP A 5 27.85 -30.90 8.54
C ASP A 5 27.95 -32.42 8.24
N ASN A 6 26.84 -33.09 7.85
CA ASN A 6 26.80 -34.52 7.55
C ASN A 6 26.23 -34.82 6.15
N GLY A 7 26.89 -34.31 5.10
CA GLY A 7 26.52 -34.58 3.69
C GLY A 7 25.58 -33.55 3.05
N GLY A 8 25.31 -32.44 3.72
CA GLY A 8 24.45 -31.37 3.21
C GLY A 8 22.97 -31.74 3.13
N ALA A 9 22.16 -30.79 2.67
CA ALA A 9 20.76 -31.04 2.33
C ALA A 9 20.65 -31.51 0.87
N ILE A 10 19.71 -32.43 0.60
CA ILE A 10 19.37 -32.80 -0.78
C ILE A 10 18.54 -31.65 -1.39
N GLY A 11 19.01 -31.08 -2.49
CA GLY A 11 18.31 -30.05 -3.27
C GLY A 11 18.04 -30.51 -4.69
N TYR A 12 16.95 -30.01 -5.28
CA TYR A 12 16.61 -30.22 -6.69
C TYR A 12 16.55 -28.87 -7.38
N LEU A 13 17.09 -28.79 -8.60
CA LEU A 13 17.04 -27.58 -9.41
C LEU A 13 15.59 -27.29 -9.83
N VAL A 14 15.15 -26.04 -9.65
CA VAL A 14 13.87 -25.54 -10.14
C VAL A 14 14.14 -24.57 -11.28
N GLY A 15 13.64 -24.89 -12.48
CA GLY A 15 13.96 -24.13 -13.69
C GLY A 15 15.35 -24.45 -14.23
N GLU A 16 15.97 -23.47 -14.89
CA GLU A 16 17.29 -23.61 -15.52
C GLU A 16 18.43 -23.23 -14.58
N GLU A 17 19.62 -23.78 -14.85
CA GLU A 17 20.83 -23.45 -14.11
C GLU A 17 21.11 -21.93 -14.18
N ASN A 18 21.50 -21.34 -13.06
CA ASN A 18 21.77 -19.90 -12.91
C ASN A 18 20.57 -18.95 -13.12
N GLN A 19 19.33 -19.47 -13.17
CA GLN A 19 18.10 -18.66 -13.32
C GLN A 19 17.27 -18.50 -12.03
N GLY A 20 17.84 -18.82 -10.87
CA GLY A 20 17.11 -18.83 -9.60
C GLY A 20 16.39 -17.51 -9.25
N LEU A 21 17.01 -16.36 -9.51
CA LEU A 21 16.39 -15.04 -9.27
C LEU A 21 15.15 -14.83 -10.16
N ALA A 22 15.25 -15.15 -11.45
CA ALA A 22 14.13 -15.01 -12.38
C ALA A 22 12.95 -15.90 -11.94
N CYS A 23 13.23 -17.15 -11.55
CA CYS A 23 12.23 -18.05 -10.97
C CYS A 23 11.58 -17.46 -9.72
N MET A 24 12.36 -16.91 -8.78
CA MET A 24 11.82 -16.29 -7.56
C MET A 24 10.91 -15.10 -7.87
N PHE A 25 11.28 -14.25 -8.84
CA PHE A 25 10.51 -13.06 -9.20
C PHE A 25 9.12 -13.37 -9.75
N THR A 26 8.89 -14.57 -10.29
CA THR A 26 7.56 -14.99 -10.73
C THR A 26 6.54 -15.03 -9.58
N MET A 27 6.99 -15.29 -8.35
CA MET A 27 6.14 -15.36 -7.16
C MET A 27 6.10 -14.04 -6.37
N MET A 28 6.99 -13.10 -6.67
CA MET A 28 7.15 -11.87 -5.88
C MET A 28 5.96 -10.93 -5.99
N ASN A 29 5.31 -10.82 -7.15
CA ASN A 29 4.12 -9.99 -7.30
C ASN A 29 2.99 -10.47 -6.37
N GLU A 30 2.74 -11.79 -6.34
CA GLU A 30 1.74 -12.38 -5.44
C GLU A 30 2.14 -12.21 -3.96
N ALA A 31 3.40 -12.49 -3.62
CA ALA A 31 3.89 -12.34 -2.25
C ALA A 31 3.73 -10.90 -1.73
N ARG A 32 4.07 -9.90 -2.55
CA ARG A 32 3.96 -8.48 -2.20
C ARG A 32 2.51 -8.01 -2.07
N LEU A 33 1.61 -8.49 -2.94
CA LEU A 33 0.17 -8.27 -2.78
C LEU A 33 -0.33 -8.84 -1.44
N LYS A 34 0.03 -10.09 -1.11
CA LYS A 34 -0.32 -10.73 0.16
C LYS A 34 0.22 -9.96 1.36
N VAL A 35 1.44 -9.43 1.27
CA VAL A 35 2.01 -8.58 2.33
C VAL A 35 1.22 -7.28 2.51
N GLY A 36 0.82 -6.61 1.43
CA GLY A 36 -0.10 -5.47 1.51
C GLY A 36 -1.41 -5.84 2.20
N LEU A 37 -1.99 -7.00 1.87
CA LEU A 37 -3.22 -7.50 2.49
C LEU A 37 -3.08 -7.80 3.98
N GLN A 38 -1.90 -8.23 4.45
CA GLN A 38 -1.65 -8.37 5.89
C GLN A 38 -1.67 -7.02 6.61
N GLY A 39 -1.10 -5.98 5.98
CA GLY A 39 -1.20 -4.59 6.45
C GLY A 39 -2.65 -4.15 6.65
N LEU A 40 -3.48 -4.34 5.61
CA LEU A 40 -4.91 -4.08 5.65
C LEU A 40 -5.65 -4.96 6.70
N GLY A 41 -5.31 -6.23 6.81
CA GLY A 41 -5.94 -7.16 7.74
C GLY A 41 -5.73 -6.77 9.21
N ALA A 42 -4.49 -6.45 9.58
CA ALA A 42 -4.17 -5.97 10.93
C ALA A 42 -4.84 -4.62 11.21
N SER A 43 -4.84 -3.72 10.23
CA SER A 43 -5.50 -2.41 10.26
C SER A 43 -7.01 -2.51 10.50
N GLU A 44 -7.68 -3.44 9.82
CA GLU A 44 -9.12 -3.70 9.99
C GLU A 44 -9.43 -4.28 11.37
N GLY A 45 -8.64 -5.23 11.85
CA GLY A 45 -8.80 -5.76 13.20
C GLY A 45 -8.64 -4.69 14.29
N ALA A 46 -7.63 -3.82 14.15
CA ALA A 46 -7.42 -2.70 15.05
C ALA A 46 -8.59 -1.70 15.03
N TYR A 47 -9.15 -1.40 13.84
CA TYR A 47 -10.32 -0.54 13.70
C TYR A 47 -11.55 -1.09 14.40
N GLN A 48 -11.92 -2.35 14.14
CA GLN A 48 -13.09 -2.97 14.76
C GLN A 48 -12.99 -2.97 16.28
N LYS A 49 -11.79 -3.27 16.79
CA LYS A 49 -11.51 -3.27 18.23
C LYS A 49 -11.60 -1.88 18.85
N ALA A 50 -11.02 -0.88 18.19
CA ALA A 50 -11.09 0.51 18.62
C ALA A 50 -12.55 1.04 18.65
N VAL A 51 -13.36 0.70 17.64
CA VAL A 51 -14.79 1.06 17.61
C VAL A 51 -15.54 0.40 18.77
N ALA A 52 -15.32 -0.89 19.02
CA ALA A 52 -15.96 -1.60 20.11
C ALA A 52 -15.63 -0.96 21.47
N TYR A 53 -14.34 -0.74 21.74
CA TYR A 53 -13.89 -0.08 22.97
C TYR A 53 -14.47 1.33 23.12
N ALA A 54 -14.46 2.13 22.05
CA ALA A 54 -14.93 3.51 22.10
C ALA A 54 -16.43 3.63 22.40
N ARG A 55 -17.24 2.63 22.04
CA ARG A 55 -18.68 2.59 22.34
C ARG A 55 -18.98 2.29 23.80
N GLU A 56 -18.11 1.53 24.47
CA GLU A 56 -18.33 1.05 25.84
C GLU A 56 -17.63 1.94 26.89
N ARG A 57 -16.46 2.49 26.54
CA ARG A 57 -15.67 3.29 27.47
C ARG A 57 -16.33 4.64 27.71
N VAL A 58 -16.83 4.86 28.93
CA VAL A 58 -17.36 6.16 29.39
C VAL A 58 -16.26 7.00 30.03
N GLN A 59 -16.10 8.24 29.57
CA GLN A 59 -15.20 9.24 30.17
C GLN A 59 -15.77 10.64 29.90
N GLY A 60 -15.68 11.55 30.87
CA GLY A 60 -16.29 12.88 30.72
C GLY A 60 -17.82 12.86 30.64
N GLY A 61 -18.45 11.80 31.16
CA GLY A 61 -19.91 11.67 31.24
C GLY A 61 -20.61 11.03 30.03
N VAL A 62 -19.87 10.72 28.96
CA VAL A 62 -20.41 10.06 27.75
C VAL A 62 -19.45 8.96 27.25
N PRO A 63 -19.92 7.99 26.43
CA PRO A 63 -19.03 7.11 25.69
C PRO A 63 -18.02 7.90 24.85
N ILE A 64 -16.75 7.51 24.86
CA ILE A 64 -15.69 8.28 24.18
C ILE A 64 -15.90 8.35 22.67
N ILE A 65 -16.67 7.44 22.06
CA ILE A 65 -17.07 7.55 20.64
C ILE A 65 -17.84 8.84 20.34
N GLU A 66 -18.39 9.52 21.34
CA GLU A 66 -19.06 10.82 21.15
C GLU A 66 -18.08 11.98 21.01
N HIS A 67 -16.84 11.81 21.48
CA HIS A 67 -15.82 12.85 21.47
C HIS A 67 -15.32 13.13 20.05
N ALA A 68 -15.18 14.41 19.69
CA ALA A 68 -14.82 14.83 18.34
C ALA A 68 -13.50 14.21 17.85
N ASP A 69 -12.48 14.17 18.70
CA ASP A 69 -11.18 13.60 18.32
C ASP A 69 -11.22 12.08 18.13
N VAL A 70 -11.97 11.36 18.97
CA VAL A 70 -12.16 9.90 18.81
C VAL A 70 -12.93 9.61 17.53
N LYS A 71 -13.98 10.39 17.22
CA LYS A 71 -14.69 10.29 15.93
C LYS A 71 -13.76 10.52 14.75
N ARG A 72 -12.92 11.56 14.82
CA ARG A 72 -11.92 11.86 13.79
C ARG A 72 -10.98 10.66 13.58
N MET A 73 -10.39 10.13 14.65
CA MET A 73 -9.51 8.96 14.56
C MET A 73 -10.24 7.75 13.95
N LEU A 74 -11.42 7.40 14.44
CA LEU A 74 -12.19 6.25 13.92
C LEU A 74 -12.60 6.44 12.46
N LEU A 75 -12.95 7.66 12.03
CA LEU A 75 -13.25 7.97 10.64
C LEU A 75 -12.01 7.89 9.76
N THR A 76 -10.84 8.35 10.24
CA THR A 76 -9.55 8.17 9.55
C THR A 76 -9.23 6.70 9.36
N MET A 77 -9.28 5.89 10.43
CA MET A 77 -9.04 4.45 10.36
C MET A 77 -9.96 3.78 9.34
N ARG A 78 -11.26 4.10 9.38
CA ARG A 78 -12.26 3.57 8.45
C ARG A 78 -11.98 3.96 7.01
N ALA A 79 -11.76 5.25 6.74
CA ALA A 79 -11.53 5.75 5.38
C ALA A 79 -10.28 5.13 4.75
N LEU A 80 -9.19 5.01 5.51
CA LEU A 80 -7.97 4.37 5.06
C LEU A 80 -8.18 2.86 4.79
N ASN A 81 -8.89 2.14 5.67
CA ASN A 81 -9.21 0.73 5.44
C ASN A 81 -10.08 0.51 4.19
N GLU A 82 -11.10 1.36 3.98
CA GLU A 82 -11.95 1.28 2.80
C GLU A 82 -11.15 1.57 1.52
N ALA A 83 -10.26 2.57 1.52
CA ALA A 83 -9.41 2.89 0.38
C ALA A 83 -8.40 1.78 0.07
N MET A 84 -7.70 1.26 1.10
CA MET A 84 -6.78 0.13 0.97
C MET A 84 -7.48 -1.11 0.41
N ARG A 85 -8.70 -1.40 0.87
CA ARG A 85 -9.49 -2.55 0.41
C ARG A 85 -9.94 -2.40 -1.03
N ALA A 86 -10.40 -1.21 -1.42
CA ALA A 86 -10.79 -0.93 -2.80
C ALA A 86 -9.61 -1.12 -3.76
N LEU A 87 -8.44 -0.59 -3.40
CA LEU A 87 -7.22 -0.77 -4.17
C LEU A 87 -6.79 -2.25 -4.24
N ALA A 88 -6.78 -2.95 -3.10
CA ALA A 88 -6.39 -4.35 -3.08
C ALA A 88 -7.27 -5.22 -3.99
N TYR A 89 -8.59 -4.98 -4.00
CA TYR A 89 -9.50 -5.70 -4.89
C TYR A 89 -9.35 -5.30 -6.36
N SER A 90 -9.16 -4.01 -6.68
CA SER A 90 -8.95 -3.60 -8.08
C SER A 90 -7.67 -4.21 -8.66
N GLU A 91 -6.60 -4.27 -7.86
CA GLU A 91 -5.34 -4.84 -8.29
C GLU A 91 -5.34 -6.36 -8.30
N ALA A 92 -6.12 -7.02 -7.43
CA ALA A 92 -6.36 -8.46 -7.53
C ALA A 92 -7.04 -8.84 -8.86
N VAL A 93 -8.08 -8.09 -9.26
CA VAL A 93 -8.73 -8.29 -10.57
C VAL A 93 -7.75 -8.04 -11.72
N THR A 94 -6.90 -7.01 -11.60
CA THR A 94 -5.88 -6.72 -12.61
C THR A 94 -4.85 -7.84 -12.73
N MET A 95 -4.48 -8.46 -11.60
CA MET A 95 -3.59 -9.61 -11.57
C MET A 95 -4.23 -10.83 -12.25
N ASP A 96 -5.52 -11.09 -12.02
CA ASP A 96 -6.26 -12.15 -12.70
C ASP A 96 -6.35 -11.90 -14.22
N LEU A 97 -6.61 -10.65 -14.65
CA LEU A 97 -6.62 -10.28 -16.07
C LEU A 97 -5.24 -10.39 -16.72
N ALA A 98 -4.17 -10.09 -15.98
CA ALA A 98 -2.80 -10.29 -16.45
C ALA A 98 -2.44 -11.78 -16.60
N HIS A 99 -3.01 -12.66 -15.78
CA HIS A 99 -2.76 -14.10 -15.84
C HIS A 99 -3.65 -14.82 -16.87
N ALA A 100 -4.96 -14.54 -16.83
CA ALA A 100 -6.00 -15.32 -17.51
C ALA A 100 -6.94 -14.47 -18.38
N GLY A 101 -6.70 -13.16 -18.50
CA GLY A 101 -7.48 -12.28 -19.37
C GLY A 101 -7.27 -12.55 -20.86
N SER A 102 -8.07 -11.89 -21.71
CA SER A 102 -7.93 -11.98 -23.17
C SER A 102 -6.60 -11.37 -23.65
N GLU A 103 -6.15 -11.74 -24.85
CA GLU A 103 -4.90 -11.24 -25.42
C GLU A 103 -4.85 -9.70 -25.49
N GLU A 104 -6.00 -9.06 -25.74
CA GLU A 104 -6.13 -7.59 -25.83
C GLU A 104 -5.92 -6.88 -24.48
N THR A 105 -6.31 -7.53 -23.38
CA THR A 105 -6.27 -6.94 -22.02
C THR A 105 -5.04 -7.36 -21.22
N ARG A 106 -4.44 -8.50 -21.56
CA ARG A 106 -3.41 -9.15 -20.76
C ARG A 106 -2.17 -8.29 -20.58
N GLU A 107 -1.64 -7.74 -21.68
CA GLU A 107 -0.42 -6.93 -21.60
C GLU A 107 -0.64 -5.61 -20.84
N ALA A 108 -1.76 -4.93 -21.07
CA ALA A 108 -2.09 -3.70 -20.36
C ALA A 108 -2.26 -3.96 -18.85
N SER A 109 -2.95 -5.06 -18.51
CA SER A 109 -3.12 -5.49 -17.12
C SER A 109 -1.78 -5.87 -16.47
N GLN A 110 -0.90 -6.55 -17.20
CA GLN A 110 0.44 -6.90 -16.73
C GLN A 110 1.28 -5.65 -16.43
N ARG A 111 1.27 -4.64 -17.33
CA ARG A 111 1.95 -3.37 -17.09
C ARG A 111 1.39 -2.65 -15.86
N ARG A 112 0.06 -2.59 -15.72
CA ARG A 112 -0.63 -1.97 -14.58
C ARG A 112 -0.27 -2.64 -13.26
N ILE A 113 -0.38 -3.96 -13.16
CA ILE A 113 -0.06 -4.67 -11.92
C ILE A 113 1.44 -4.54 -11.60
N ASP A 114 2.33 -4.60 -12.59
CA ASP A 114 3.76 -4.41 -12.35
C ASP A 114 4.09 -3.04 -11.76
N LEU A 115 3.39 -1.99 -12.18
CA LEU A 115 3.48 -0.64 -11.60
C LEU A 115 2.90 -0.59 -10.18
N MET A 116 1.76 -1.24 -9.96
CA MET A 116 0.99 -1.11 -8.72
C MET A 116 1.46 -2.00 -7.58
N ILE A 117 2.11 -3.13 -7.83
CA ILE A 117 2.63 -4.01 -6.76
C ILE A 117 3.48 -3.27 -5.72
N PRO A 118 4.49 -2.45 -6.06
CA PRO A 118 5.25 -1.70 -5.06
C PRO A 118 4.39 -0.65 -4.33
N VAL A 119 3.39 -0.06 -5.00
CA VAL A 119 2.43 0.87 -4.38
C VAL A 119 1.58 0.13 -3.35
N ILE A 120 1.02 -1.03 -3.70
CA ILE A 120 0.22 -1.85 -2.79
C ILE A 120 1.06 -2.24 -1.57
N LYS A 121 2.23 -2.83 -1.79
CA LYS A 121 3.07 -3.31 -0.70
C LYS A 121 3.54 -2.15 0.17
N GLY A 122 4.02 -1.07 -0.43
CA GLY A 122 4.51 0.09 0.30
C GLY A 122 3.39 0.80 1.07
N TRP A 123 2.35 1.23 0.36
CA TRP A 123 1.29 2.08 0.91
C TRP A 123 0.40 1.34 1.90
N LEU A 124 -0.06 0.11 1.63
CA LEU A 124 -0.94 -0.60 2.57
C LEU A 124 -0.21 -0.96 3.87
N THR A 125 1.08 -1.26 3.81
CA THR A 125 1.84 -1.62 5.02
C THR A 125 2.21 -0.40 5.85
N GLU A 126 2.50 0.74 5.21
CA GLU A 126 2.72 2.01 5.88
C GLU A 126 1.43 2.50 6.57
N LEU A 127 0.30 2.47 5.85
CA LEU A 127 -1.00 2.81 6.45
C LEU A 127 -1.43 1.81 7.52
N GLY A 128 -1.09 0.53 7.38
CA GLY A 128 -1.31 -0.46 8.42
C GLY A 128 -0.64 -0.07 9.74
N MET A 129 0.60 0.46 9.68
CA MET A 129 1.28 1.01 10.87
C MET A 129 0.53 2.22 11.45
N GLU A 130 0.14 3.18 10.61
CA GLU A 130 -0.57 4.38 11.06
C GLU A 130 -1.90 4.05 11.72
N VAL A 131 -2.73 3.23 11.08
CA VAL A 131 -4.06 2.87 11.57
C VAL A 131 -3.98 2.02 12.83
N THR A 132 -3.07 1.05 12.92
CA THR A 132 -2.92 0.26 14.16
C THR A 132 -2.41 1.12 15.32
N SER A 133 -1.57 2.13 15.05
CA SER A 133 -1.17 3.14 16.03
C SER A 133 -2.36 3.98 16.52
N LEU A 134 -3.23 4.46 15.61
CA LEU A 134 -4.50 5.11 15.98
C LEU A 134 -5.39 4.18 16.82
N GLY A 135 -5.41 2.88 16.48
CA GLY A 135 -6.13 1.86 17.26
C GLY A 135 -5.66 1.82 18.71
N VAL A 136 -4.35 1.82 18.96
CA VAL A 136 -3.78 1.94 20.31
C VAL A 136 -4.20 3.27 20.96
N GLN A 137 -4.11 4.39 20.24
CA GLN A 137 -4.45 5.72 20.75
C GLN A 137 -5.92 5.83 21.23
N VAL A 138 -6.87 5.23 20.50
CA VAL A 138 -8.30 5.21 20.88
C VAL A 138 -8.52 4.50 22.22
N HIS A 139 -7.70 3.50 22.55
CA HIS A 139 -7.78 2.80 23.83
C HIS A 139 -7.16 3.58 25.00
N GLY A 140 -6.43 4.68 24.73
CA GLY A 140 -5.67 5.42 25.73
C GLY A 140 -4.60 4.54 26.39
N GLY A 141 -4.38 4.69 27.70
CA GLY A 141 -3.39 3.88 28.43
C GLY A 141 -3.64 2.37 28.33
N MET A 142 -4.91 1.94 28.22
CA MET A 142 -5.26 0.53 28.04
C MET A 142 -4.77 -0.02 26.70
N GLY A 143 -4.59 0.84 25.69
CA GLY A 143 -4.04 0.43 24.39
C GLY A 143 -2.60 -0.09 24.47
N TYR A 144 -1.86 0.30 25.51
CA TYR A 144 -0.51 -0.16 25.77
C TYR A 144 -0.46 -1.44 26.61
N VAL A 145 -1.58 -1.86 27.20
CA VAL A 145 -1.67 -3.05 28.02
C VAL A 145 -2.04 -4.25 27.15
N GLU A 146 -1.20 -5.29 27.19
CA GLU A 146 -1.32 -6.48 26.34
C GLU A 146 -2.66 -7.22 26.50
N GLU A 147 -3.29 -7.17 27.68
CA GLU A 147 -4.59 -7.83 27.92
C GLU A 147 -5.72 -7.29 27.04
N THR A 148 -5.62 -6.02 26.62
CA THR A 148 -6.58 -5.48 25.65
C THR A 148 -6.39 -6.10 24.28
N GLY A 149 -5.18 -6.53 23.94
CA GLY A 149 -4.79 -6.99 22.61
C GLY A 149 -4.86 -5.90 21.53
N ALA A 150 -4.88 -4.60 21.89
CA ALA A 150 -4.75 -3.51 20.91
C ALA A 150 -3.30 -3.38 20.41
N ALA A 151 -2.32 -3.43 21.33
CA ALA A 151 -0.88 -3.36 21.03
C ALA A 151 -0.40 -4.49 20.10
N GLN A 152 -1.05 -5.66 20.15
CA GLN A 152 -0.70 -6.79 19.29
C GLN A 152 -0.79 -6.43 17.80
N TYR A 153 -1.85 -5.76 17.35
CA TYR A 153 -1.98 -5.40 15.94
C TYR A 153 -0.83 -4.51 15.45
N LEU A 154 -0.39 -3.56 16.29
CA LEU A 154 0.74 -2.68 15.98
C LEU A 154 2.06 -3.46 15.92
N ARG A 155 2.27 -4.42 16.83
CA ARG A 155 3.47 -5.28 16.81
C ARG A 155 3.47 -6.20 15.59
N ASP A 156 2.34 -6.83 15.29
CA ASP A 156 2.22 -7.82 14.22
C ASP A 156 2.33 -7.16 12.84
N VAL A 157 1.75 -5.97 12.64
CA VAL A 157 1.83 -5.26 11.35
C VAL A 157 3.24 -4.72 11.07
N ARG A 158 4.10 -4.55 12.09
CA ARG A 158 5.42 -3.94 11.97
C ARG A 158 6.38 -4.67 11.05
N ILE A 159 6.20 -5.97 10.86
CA ILE A 159 7.03 -6.76 9.95
C ILE A 159 6.71 -6.47 8.47
N THR A 160 5.48 -6.03 8.17
CA THR A 160 4.98 -5.89 6.79
C THR A 160 5.69 -4.79 5.98
N PRO A 161 6.10 -3.64 6.56
CA PRO A 161 6.99 -2.70 5.89
C PRO A 161 8.42 -3.21 5.66
N ILE A 162 8.82 -4.31 6.29
CA ILE A 162 10.22 -4.78 6.36
C ILE A 162 10.48 -5.93 5.37
N TYR A 163 9.76 -7.03 5.47
CA TYR A 163 10.03 -8.21 4.64
C TYR A 163 9.47 -8.09 3.21
N GLU A 164 9.81 -9.06 2.35
CA GLU A 164 9.45 -9.04 0.92
C GLU A 164 9.89 -7.76 0.19
N GLY A 165 11.00 -7.17 0.67
CA GLY A 165 11.57 -5.89 0.26
C GLY A 165 11.01 -4.74 1.08
N THR A 166 11.88 -4.01 1.79
CA THR A 166 11.49 -2.88 2.63
C THR A 166 10.74 -1.82 1.84
N ASN A 167 9.94 -0.96 2.50
CA ASN A 167 9.21 0.11 1.80
C ASN A 167 10.13 1.05 1.01
N GLY A 168 11.36 1.29 1.47
CA GLY A 168 12.38 2.01 0.69
C GLY A 168 12.81 1.29 -0.59
N ILE A 169 12.95 -0.04 -0.54
CA ILE A 169 13.21 -0.85 -1.74
C ILE A 169 12.02 -0.85 -2.70
N GLN A 170 10.77 -0.85 -2.19
CA GLN A 170 9.60 -0.71 -3.06
C GLN A 170 9.52 0.65 -3.73
N ALA A 171 9.83 1.74 -3.00
CA ALA A 171 9.90 3.08 -3.57
C ALA A 171 10.98 3.18 -4.66
N ALA A 172 12.16 2.60 -4.41
CA ALA A 172 13.22 2.51 -5.41
C ALA A 172 12.81 1.66 -6.62
N ASP A 173 12.12 0.52 -6.43
CA ASP A 173 11.59 -0.31 -7.51
C ASP A 173 10.56 0.47 -8.35
N LEU A 174 9.62 1.16 -7.70
CA LEU A 174 8.61 2.00 -8.34
C LEU A 174 9.25 3.06 -9.23
N LEU A 175 10.18 3.86 -8.68
CA LEU A 175 10.82 4.93 -9.44
C LEU A 175 11.73 4.39 -10.55
N ASN A 176 12.66 3.54 -10.19
CA ASN A 176 13.77 3.15 -11.08
C ASN A 176 13.34 2.15 -12.15
N ARG A 177 12.50 1.17 -11.77
CA ARG A 177 12.13 0.06 -12.65
C ARG A 177 10.74 0.21 -13.22
N LYS A 178 9.76 0.68 -12.45
CA LYS A 178 8.37 0.71 -12.92
C LYS A 178 8.06 1.98 -13.70
N LEU A 179 8.49 3.14 -13.21
CA LEU A 179 8.41 4.42 -13.94
C LEU A 179 9.53 4.53 -14.99
N GLY A 180 10.78 4.25 -14.61
CA GLY A 180 11.93 4.46 -15.50
C GLY A 180 11.95 3.60 -16.77
N ARG A 181 11.36 2.38 -16.75
CA ARG A 181 11.45 1.43 -17.87
C ARG A 181 10.65 1.86 -19.10
N ASP A 182 9.50 2.48 -18.91
CA ASP A 182 8.59 2.89 -20.01
C ASP A 182 8.46 4.42 -20.11
N GLY A 183 9.34 5.16 -19.44
CA GLY A 183 9.31 6.63 -19.41
C GLY A 183 8.05 7.18 -18.73
N GLY A 184 7.38 6.40 -17.89
CA GLY A 184 6.16 6.81 -17.19
C GLY A 184 4.86 6.54 -17.96
N ALA A 185 4.91 5.95 -19.14
CA ALA A 185 3.73 5.75 -19.99
C ALA A 185 2.58 5.01 -19.27
N THR A 186 2.88 3.97 -18.49
CA THR A 186 1.86 3.24 -17.71
C THR A 186 1.26 4.12 -16.61
N MET A 187 2.07 4.97 -15.96
CA MET A 187 1.60 5.90 -14.95
C MET A 187 0.72 7.01 -15.56
N GLU A 188 1.10 7.53 -16.73
CA GLU A 188 0.29 8.52 -17.46
C GLU A 188 -1.08 7.96 -17.85
N ALA A 189 -1.15 6.69 -18.28
CA ALA A 189 -2.41 6.01 -18.56
C ALA A 189 -3.31 5.94 -17.31
N MET A 190 -2.73 5.55 -16.15
CA MET A 190 -3.48 5.56 -14.88
C MET A 190 -3.93 6.97 -14.48
N GLN A 191 -3.07 7.98 -14.64
CA GLN A 191 -3.42 9.37 -14.37
C GLN A 191 -4.54 9.87 -15.29
N ALA A 192 -4.60 9.41 -16.53
CA ALA A 192 -5.69 9.71 -17.45
C ALA A 192 -7.03 9.11 -16.97
N GLU A 193 -7.04 7.85 -16.53
CA GLU A 193 -8.24 7.23 -15.93
C GLU A 193 -8.74 8.03 -14.71
N ILE A 194 -7.82 8.43 -13.82
CA ILE A 194 -8.16 9.24 -12.63
C ILE A 194 -8.71 10.61 -13.06
N ARG A 195 -8.15 11.22 -14.11
CA ARG A 195 -8.63 12.50 -14.66
C ARG A 195 -10.06 12.40 -15.16
N GLU A 196 -10.41 11.32 -15.86
CA GLU A 196 -11.77 11.07 -16.31
C GLU A 196 -12.74 10.92 -15.13
N VAL A 197 -12.35 10.20 -14.07
CA VAL A 197 -13.17 10.07 -12.86
C VAL A 197 -13.36 11.43 -12.19
N ALA A 198 -12.30 12.22 -12.03
CA ALA A 198 -12.37 13.55 -11.45
C ALA A 198 -13.32 14.47 -12.23
N ALA A 199 -13.24 14.46 -13.57
CA ALA A 199 -14.12 15.25 -14.43
C ALA A 199 -15.60 14.81 -14.30
N LYS A 200 -15.87 13.50 -14.28
CA LYS A 200 -17.23 12.95 -14.05
C LYS A 200 -17.80 13.39 -12.70
N LEU A 201 -16.97 13.37 -11.65
CA LEU A 201 -17.37 13.79 -10.31
C LEU A 201 -17.63 15.30 -10.23
N GLN A 202 -16.78 16.13 -10.83
CA GLN A 202 -16.97 17.58 -10.91
C GLN A 202 -18.24 17.98 -11.68
N GLY A 203 -18.59 17.21 -12.73
CA GLY A 203 -19.83 17.42 -13.48
C GLY A 203 -21.10 16.93 -12.77
N HIS A 204 -20.98 16.27 -11.61
CA HIS A 204 -22.11 15.64 -10.93
C HIS A 204 -22.94 16.65 -10.12
N SER A 205 -24.26 16.43 -10.04
CA SER A 205 -25.20 17.33 -9.35
C SER A 205 -25.16 17.23 -7.81
N ASP A 206 -24.80 16.07 -7.26
CA ASP A 206 -24.53 15.91 -5.81
C ASP A 206 -23.28 16.71 -5.41
N ALA A 207 -23.47 17.71 -4.56
CA ALA A 207 -22.42 18.60 -4.09
C ALA A 207 -21.24 17.88 -3.42
N ARG A 208 -21.47 16.74 -2.75
CA ARG A 208 -20.40 15.95 -2.11
C ARG A 208 -19.51 15.30 -3.15
N LEU A 209 -20.11 14.71 -4.20
CA LEU A 209 -19.38 14.11 -5.30
C LEU A 209 -18.61 15.17 -6.08
N HIS A 210 -19.21 16.35 -6.28
CA HIS A 210 -18.51 17.50 -6.85
C HIS A 210 -17.27 17.88 -6.04
N THR A 211 -17.40 18.05 -4.71
CA THR A 211 -16.25 18.37 -3.84
C THR A 211 -15.16 17.30 -3.90
N ILE A 212 -15.53 16.01 -3.90
CA ILE A 212 -14.57 14.91 -4.05
C ILE A 212 -13.84 15.02 -5.40
N GLY A 213 -14.56 15.32 -6.49
CA GLY A 213 -13.96 15.53 -7.82
C GLY A 213 -12.98 16.69 -7.85
N VAL A 214 -13.28 17.80 -7.18
CA VAL A 214 -12.36 18.95 -7.05
C VAL A 214 -11.09 18.57 -6.29
N CYS A 215 -11.23 17.90 -5.14
CA CYS A 215 -10.06 17.45 -4.36
C CYS A 215 -9.22 16.43 -5.14
N LEU A 216 -9.86 15.48 -5.82
CA LEU A 216 -9.17 14.47 -6.61
C LEU A 216 -8.39 15.10 -7.78
N ALA A 217 -8.96 16.09 -8.46
CA ALA A 217 -8.28 16.80 -9.54
C ALA A 217 -7.04 17.57 -9.02
N ALA A 218 -7.14 18.20 -7.85
CA ALA A 218 -6.01 18.89 -7.23
C ALA A 218 -4.89 17.91 -6.86
N SER A 219 -5.21 16.82 -6.16
CA SER A 219 -4.23 15.79 -5.80
C SER A 219 -3.60 15.10 -7.03
N LEU A 220 -4.38 14.92 -8.10
CA LEU A 220 -3.85 14.40 -9.36
C LEU A 220 -2.86 15.36 -10.01
N ALA A 221 -3.08 16.68 -9.94
CA ALA A 221 -2.15 17.67 -10.48
C ALA A 221 -0.79 17.59 -9.76
N ASP A 222 -0.80 17.55 -8.42
CA ASP A 222 0.42 17.39 -7.62
C ASP A 222 1.14 16.07 -7.95
N HIS A 223 0.37 14.99 -8.13
CA HIS A 223 0.91 13.67 -8.48
C HIS A 223 1.56 13.66 -9.89
N VAL A 224 0.93 14.32 -10.87
CA VAL A 224 1.47 14.46 -12.23
C VAL A 224 2.78 15.24 -12.20
N GLU A 225 2.79 16.40 -11.53
CA GLU A 225 3.99 17.24 -11.39
C GLU A 225 5.14 16.46 -10.72
N THR A 226 4.84 15.76 -9.62
CA THR A 226 5.82 14.93 -8.92
C THR A 226 6.36 13.82 -9.81
N THR A 227 5.50 13.13 -10.56
CA THR A 227 5.90 12.05 -11.48
C THR A 227 6.85 12.57 -12.56
N GLN A 228 6.51 13.72 -13.16
CA GLN A 228 7.32 14.33 -14.21
C GLN A 228 8.66 14.83 -13.67
N GLY A 229 8.67 15.47 -12.50
CA GLY A 229 9.92 15.91 -11.85
C GLY A 229 10.85 14.74 -11.51
N LEU A 230 10.29 13.64 -11.02
CA LEU A 230 11.05 12.41 -10.74
C LEU A 230 11.61 11.77 -12.01
N LEU A 231 10.84 11.71 -13.10
CA LEU A 231 11.31 11.19 -14.39
C LEU A 231 12.42 12.05 -15.00
N ALA A 232 12.30 13.37 -14.93
CA ALA A 232 13.34 14.29 -15.38
C ALA A 232 14.64 14.08 -14.58
N THR A 233 14.52 14.05 -13.25
CA THR A 233 15.67 13.79 -12.36
C THR A 233 16.30 12.43 -12.62
N LEU A 234 15.50 11.39 -12.88
CA LEU A 234 15.98 10.05 -13.19
C LEU A 234 16.75 10.01 -14.53
N GLY A 235 16.33 10.80 -15.51
CA GLY A 235 17.02 10.97 -16.79
C GLY A 235 18.36 11.71 -16.66
N ASP A 236 18.44 12.68 -15.75
CA ASP A 236 19.65 13.47 -15.52
C ASP A 236 20.67 12.73 -14.62
N ASP A 237 20.25 12.33 -13.42
CA ASP A 237 21.08 11.56 -12.49
C ASP A 237 20.24 10.56 -11.66
N ARG A 238 20.40 9.28 -12.01
CA ARG A 238 19.77 8.17 -11.30
C ARG A 238 20.12 8.11 -9.81
N PHE A 239 21.33 8.52 -9.42
CA PHE A 239 21.73 8.48 -8.02
C PHE A 239 20.98 9.53 -7.19
N THR A 240 20.91 10.77 -7.70
CA THR A 240 20.11 11.85 -7.12
C THR A 240 18.63 11.50 -7.05
N ALA A 241 18.06 10.92 -8.12
CA ALA A 241 16.66 10.50 -8.15
C ALA A 241 16.30 9.48 -7.05
N LEU A 242 17.27 8.65 -6.62
CA LEU A 242 17.09 7.64 -5.57
C LEU A 242 17.47 8.12 -4.16
N GLY A 243 17.62 9.43 -3.97
CA GLY A 243 17.82 10.05 -2.66
C GLY A 243 19.21 10.63 -2.43
N GLY A 244 20.15 10.45 -3.36
CA GLY A 244 21.48 11.06 -3.29
C GLY A 244 22.26 10.72 -2.00
N PRO A 245 23.37 11.45 -1.73
CA PRO A 245 24.11 11.29 -0.49
C PRO A 245 23.40 11.98 0.67
N LEU A 246 23.50 11.41 1.87
CA LEU A 246 22.87 11.97 3.08
C LEU A 246 23.48 13.33 3.49
N ILE A 247 24.74 13.59 3.11
CA ILE A 247 25.49 14.83 3.33
C ILE A 247 26.51 14.98 2.18
N THR A 248 26.58 16.17 1.59
CA THR A 248 27.64 16.60 0.65
C THR A 248 28.86 17.15 1.39
#